data_AF-A0A0C2FTB3-F1
#
_entry.id   AF-A0A0C2FTB3-F1
#
_cell.length_a   1.000
_cell.length_b   1.000
_cell.length_c   1.000
_cell.angle_alpha   90.00
_cell.angle_beta   90.00
_cell.angle_gamma   90.00
#
_symmetry.space_group_name_H-M   'P 1'
#
loop_
_entity.id
_entity.type
_entity.pdbx_description
1 polymer ?
#
loop_
_entity_poly.entity_id
_entity_poly.type
_entity_poly.pdbx_seq_one_letter_code
_entity_poly.pdbx_strand_id
1 'polypeptide(L)'
;MFEPVIFSTLMVYGDELDDFANCVVGEPGSPKHARLNYLMHLHFHCRLLPYRIDEFNKEEPSNTVRIDNLRFEDQIMGLFAVLAKWDGPGENAKLLLELSAASSGDTFHKVSNFRLNEYYRYGRGEETHHRPNCDIPLLPHSGVPQDVSDSVDDPLPTRRMAGISKDGFGRLGREWQWHAFHTKDTPSIPIVRGLTVSLRFHRVISHTFLTAMILTKLPNLKDIRIEQWRCLDLKGTMAGISLEDSPMIKSLRSLRIYYEPTILRGRPEDDILTAEQEVLRDNHFLDKFVRATRHLKVLALTRPVTATEMFLMAKYQCPKQCWADLYKGPYFYPSLIKVALWEPGLSEEHKDTTVALMAAGRMAVQMPRLRIMELWNMEEPYIFRYEATPCTSTITMLAPYNPRPAITTACFDLWEAAANNHYRSRTRKLEINACEVDSQLDAGNRACVVSFLRRLKLCNEIIDPRSLCQLEVLERNAFNMHGLGDPLEQAGEDDQESMETNEELSDTAANIEGAADLAVSDDADSS
;
A
#
# COMPACT_ATOMS: atom_id res chain seq x y z
N MET A 1 10.00 -31.96 -21.16
CA MET A 1 9.72 -31.52 -19.78
C MET A 1 8.90 -30.22 -19.83
N PHE A 2 7.63 -30.31 -20.24
CA PHE A 2 6.81 -29.13 -20.57
C PHE A 2 5.89 -28.73 -19.41
N GLU A 3 5.25 -29.69 -18.75
CA GLU A 3 4.29 -29.44 -17.66
C GLU A 3 4.82 -28.59 -16.49
N PRO A 4 6.04 -28.83 -15.94
CA PRO A 4 6.54 -28.00 -14.84
C PRO A 4 6.71 -26.53 -15.20
N VAL A 5 6.94 -26.23 -16.48
CA VAL A 5 7.06 -24.86 -16.99
C VAL A 5 5.69 -24.23 -17.19
N ILE A 6 4.67 -24.99 -17.62
CA ILE A 6 3.30 -24.45 -17.74
C ILE A 6 2.72 -24.15 -16.37
N PHE A 7 2.82 -25.12 -15.47
CA PHE A 7 2.17 -25.08 -14.16
C PHE A 7 3.01 -24.36 -13.12
N SER A 8 4.14 -23.72 -13.47
CA SER A 8 4.91 -22.93 -12.51
C SER A 8 4.19 -21.63 -12.13
N THR A 9 3.53 -21.02 -13.11
CA THR A 9 2.86 -19.73 -12.95
C THR A 9 1.53 -19.77 -13.66
N LEU A 10 0.44 -19.63 -12.91
CA LEU A 10 -0.91 -19.63 -13.46
C LEU A 10 -1.65 -18.38 -13.05
N MET A 11 -2.52 -17.91 -13.94
CA MET A 11 -3.59 -16.98 -13.63
C MET A 11 -4.91 -17.74 -13.78
N VAL A 12 -5.77 -17.65 -12.76
CA VAL A 12 -7.06 -18.33 -12.71
C VAL A 12 -8.12 -17.31 -12.35
N TYR A 13 -9.14 -17.19 -13.20
CA TYR A 13 -10.31 -16.38 -12.88
C TYR A 13 -11.29 -17.19 -12.03
N GLY A 14 -12.09 -16.50 -11.21
CA GLY A 14 -13.07 -17.16 -10.34
C GLY A 14 -14.09 -18.03 -11.08
N ASP A 15 -14.40 -17.72 -12.34
CA ASP A 15 -15.27 -18.52 -13.23
C ASP A 15 -14.56 -19.70 -13.91
N GLU A 16 -13.22 -19.75 -13.87
CA GLU A 16 -12.40 -20.85 -14.43
C GLU A 16 -11.98 -21.87 -13.36
N LEU A 17 -12.55 -21.77 -12.16
CA LEU A 17 -12.11 -22.57 -11.02
C LEU A 17 -12.34 -24.07 -11.23
N ASP A 18 -13.47 -24.45 -11.85
CA ASP A 18 -13.76 -25.85 -12.16
C ASP A 18 -12.74 -26.41 -13.17
N ASP A 19 -12.36 -25.62 -14.17
CA ASP A 19 -11.35 -26.00 -15.16
C ASP A 19 -9.96 -26.15 -14.51
N PHE A 20 -9.63 -25.23 -13.59
CA PHE A 20 -8.43 -25.33 -12.78
C PHE A 20 -8.43 -26.61 -11.94
N ALA A 21 -9.52 -26.88 -11.22
CA ALA A 21 -9.68 -28.10 -10.43
C ALA A 21 -9.51 -29.35 -11.31
N ASN A 22 -10.16 -29.40 -12.47
CA ASN A 22 -10.06 -30.49 -13.43
C ASN A 22 -8.63 -30.69 -13.97
N CYS A 23 -7.80 -29.65 -13.98
CA CYS A 23 -6.43 -29.70 -14.43
C CYS A 23 -5.44 -30.15 -13.34
N VAL A 24 -5.69 -29.85 -12.08
CA VAL A 24 -4.71 -30.06 -10.99
C VAL A 24 -5.13 -31.11 -9.96
N VAL A 25 -6.42 -31.45 -9.90
CA VAL A 25 -6.95 -32.50 -9.04
C VAL A 25 -7.02 -33.80 -9.84
N GLY A 26 -6.37 -34.83 -9.32
CA GLY A 26 -6.39 -36.17 -9.90
C GLY A 26 -6.03 -37.22 -8.86
N GLU A 27 -6.20 -38.49 -9.23
CA GLU A 27 -5.85 -39.60 -8.35
C GLU A 27 -4.35 -39.59 -8.00
N PRO A 28 -3.97 -40.07 -6.80
CA PRO A 28 -2.58 -40.20 -6.41
C PRO A 28 -1.76 -40.94 -7.47
N GLY A 29 -0.61 -40.38 -7.85
CA GLY A 29 0.26 -40.92 -8.91
C GLY A 29 -0.12 -40.51 -10.34
N SER A 30 -1.25 -39.83 -10.56
CA SER A 30 -1.58 -39.27 -11.88
C SER A 30 -0.72 -38.03 -12.21
N PRO A 31 -0.49 -37.72 -13.50
CA PRO A 31 0.19 -36.48 -13.88
C PRO A 31 -0.51 -35.23 -13.35
N LYS A 32 -1.85 -35.25 -13.26
CA LYS A 32 -2.66 -34.15 -12.72
C LYS A 32 -2.31 -33.86 -11.27
N HIS A 33 -2.25 -34.91 -10.45
CA HIS A 33 -1.93 -34.83 -9.04
C HIS A 33 -0.54 -34.21 -8.77
N ALA A 34 0.42 -34.43 -9.67
CA ALA A 34 1.74 -33.81 -9.55
C ALA A 34 1.76 -32.29 -9.87
N ARG A 35 0.75 -31.74 -10.55
CA ARG A 35 0.79 -30.35 -11.06
C ARG A 35 0.77 -29.30 -9.97
N LEU A 36 0.10 -29.56 -8.84
CA LEU A 36 0.16 -28.66 -7.68
C LEU A 36 1.60 -28.49 -7.16
N ASN A 37 2.45 -29.52 -7.26
CA ASN A 37 3.85 -29.43 -6.86
C ASN A 37 4.72 -28.53 -7.78
N TYR A 38 4.25 -28.26 -9.00
CA TYR A 38 4.93 -27.37 -9.92
C TYR A 38 4.63 -25.90 -9.63
N LEU A 39 3.48 -25.59 -9.02
CA LEU A 39 3.05 -24.22 -8.74
C LEU A 39 4.06 -23.47 -7.87
N MET A 40 4.57 -22.37 -8.42
CA MET A 40 5.40 -21.38 -7.74
C MET A 40 4.60 -20.10 -7.48
N HIS A 41 3.74 -19.71 -8.42
CA HIS A 41 2.91 -18.52 -8.34
C HIS A 41 1.53 -18.81 -8.92
N LEU A 42 0.49 -18.48 -8.15
CA LEU A 42 -0.89 -18.56 -8.59
C LEU A 42 -1.54 -17.20 -8.38
N HIS A 43 -1.93 -16.56 -9.47
CA HIS A 43 -2.70 -15.33 -9.46
C HIS A 43 -4.18 -15.67 -9.60
N PHE A 44 -4.94 -15.49 -8.53
CA PHE A 44 -6.37 -15.65 -8.53
C PHE A 44 -7.06 -14.29 -8.69
N HIS A 45 -7.95 -14.21 -9.68
CA HIS A 45 -8.67 -12.97 -10.00
C HIS A 45 -10.18 -13.15 -9.90
N CYS A 46 -10.78 -12.46 -8.93
CA CYS A 46 -12.23 -12.46 -8.75
C CYS A 46 -12.87 -11.35 -9.60
N ARG A 47 -13.91 -11.68 -10.37
CA ARG A 47 -14.71 -10.66 -11.07
C ARG A 47 -15.85 -10.20 -10.18
N LEU A 48 -15.88 -8.91 -9.86
CA LEU A 48 -16.90 -8.28 -9.04
C LEU A 48 -18.09 -7.79 -9.89
N LEU A 49 -19.15 -7.32 -9.23
CA LEU A 49 -20.29 -6.78 -9.96
C LEU A 49 -19.94 -5.48 -10.70
N PRO A 50 -20.47 -5.26 -11.92
CA PRO A 50 -20.34 -3.98 -12.63
C PRO A 50 -20.94 -2.84 -11.81
N TYR A 51 -20.38 -1.65 -11.97
CA TYR A 51 -20.97 -0.39 -11.49
C TYR A 51 -20.88 0.67 -12.57
N ARG A 52 -21.66 1.73 -12.41
CA ARG A 52 -21.71 2.84 -13.38
C ARG A 52 -20.61 3.86 -13.12
N ILE A 53 -20.17 4.55 -14.16
CA ILE A 53 -19.07 5.53 -14.07
C ILE A 53 -19.33 6.63 -13.03
N ASP A 54 -20.60 7.01 -12.83
CA ASP A 54 -21.02 8.03 -11.87
C ASP A 54 -21.05 7.53 -10.40
N GLU A 55 -20.79 6.24 -10.18
CA GLU A 55 -20.70 5.62 -8.85
C GLU A 55 -19.24 5.48 -8.36
N PHE A 56 -18.24 5.71 -9.23
CA PHE A 56 -16.82 5.41 -8.96
C PHE A 56 -16.22 6.08 -7.73
N ASN A 57 -16.45 7.40 -7.59
CA ASN A 57 -15.93 8.20 -6.49
C ASN A 57 -16.91 8.32 -5.32
N LYS A 58 -18.06 7.63 -5.41
CA LYS A 58 -19.06 7.64 -4.35
C LYS A 58 -18.74 6.53 -3.35
N GLU A 59 -19.20 6.73 -2.12
CA GLU A 59 -19.20 5.65 -1.16
C GLU A 59 -20.04 4.49 -1.68
N GLU A 60 -19.48 3.29 -1.64
CA GLU A 60 -20.13 2.11 -2.15
C GLU A 60 -21.32 1.75 -1.23
N PRO A 61 -22.54 1.54 -1.77
CA PRO A 61 -23.69 1.18 -0.95
C PRO A 61 -23.39 -0.09 -0.15
N SER A 62 -23.80 -0.12 1.12
CA SER A 62 -23.50 -1.23 2.04
C SER A 62 -23.99 -2.60 1.51
N ASN A 63 -25.08 -2.62 0.73
CA ASN A 63 -25.55 -3.84 0.09
C ASN A 63 -24.62 -4.33 -1.03
N THR A 64 -24.04 -3.43 -1.82
CA THR A 64 -23.08 -3.77 -2.88
C THR A 64 -21.78 -4.31 -2.27
N VAL A 65 -21.25 -3.62 -1.25
CA VAL A 65 -20.10 -4.09 -0.46
C VAL A 65 -20.35 -5.50 0.07
N ARG A 66 -21.55 -5.76 0.62
CA ARG A 66 -21.92 -7.08 1.14
C ARG A 66 -21.96 -8.15 0.05
N ILE A 67 -22.55 -7.86 -1.11
CA ILE A 67 -22.67 -8.84 -2.20
C ILE A 67 -21.30 -9.17 -2.81
N ASP A 68 -20.46 -8.16 -3.03
CA ASP A 68 -19.12 -8.37 -3.57
C ASP A 68 -18.21 -9.13 -2.61
N ASN A 69 -18.30 -8.84 -1.30
CA ASN A 69 -17.63 -9.64 -0.30
C ASN A 69 -18.11 -11.09 -0.35
N LEU A 70 -19.42 -11.35 -0.29
CA LEU A 70 -19.94 -12.73 -0.38
C LEU A 70 -19.44 -13.46 -1.64
N ARG A 71 -19.38 -12.78 -2.78
CA ARG A 71 -18.86 -13.36 -4.04
C ARG A 71 -17.37 -13.65 -3.97
N PHE A 72 -16.58 -12.72 -3.44
CA PHE A 72 -15.14 -12.89 -3.25
C PHE A 72 -14.85 -14.06 -2.30
N GLU A 73 -15.57 -14.13 -1.18
CA GLU A 73 -15.44 -15.17 -0.17
C GLU A 73 -15.76 -16.55 -0.75
N ASP A 74 -16.86 -16.69 -1.48
CA ASP A 74 -17.27 -17.94 -2.15
C ASP A 74 -16.20 -18.45 -3.14
N GLN A 75 -15.67 -17.56 -3.98
CA GLN A 75 -14.65 -17.90 -4.97
C GLN A 75 -13.31 -18.32 -4.33
N ILE A 76 -12.87 -17.60 -3.29
CA ILE A 76 -11.67 -17.95 -2.54
C ILE A 76 -11.85 -19.30 -1.83
N MET A 77 -13.04 -19.58 -1.30
CA MET A 77 -13.33 -20.85 -0.66
C MET A 77 -13.28 -22.03 -1.65
N GLY A 78 -13.80 -21.83 -2.86
CA GLY A 78 -13.64 -22.80 -3.93
C GLY A 78 -12.16 -23.05 -4.26
N LEU A 79 -11.36 -21.98 -4.42
CA LEU A 79 -9.92 -22.10 -4.65
C LEU A 79 -9.23 -22.88 -3.52
N PHE A 80 -9.60 -22.58 -2.29
CA PHE A 80 -9.03 -23.19 -1.10
C PHE A 80 -9.33 -24.69 -1.04
N ALA A 81 -10.54 -25.11 -1.44
CA ALA A 81 -10.91 -26.51 -1.55
C ALA A 81 -10.03 -27.26 -2.57
N VAL A 82 -9.63 -26.61 -3.67
CA VAL A 82 -8.71 -27.16 -4.66
C VAL A 82 -7.28 -27.26 -4.12
N LEU A 83 -6.75 -26.15 -3.56
CA LEU A 83 -5.38 -26.11 -3.05
C LEU A 83 -5.17 -27.04 -1.84
N ALA A 84 -6.22 -27.27 -1.04
CA ALA A 84 -6.21 -28.23 0.05
C ALA A 84 -6.03 -29.70 -0.40
N LYS A 85 -6.18 -30.01 -1.69
CA LYS A 85 -5.89 -31.35 -2.24
C LYS A 85 -4.39 -31.60 -2.41
N TRP A 86 -3.55 -30.60 -2.17
CA TRP A 86 -2.11 -30.78 -2.18
C TRP A 86 -1.66 -31.63 -0.98
N ASP A 87 -0.96 -32.72 -1.28
CA ASP A 87 -0.44 -33.70 -0.32
C ASP A 87 1.10 -33.75 -0.28
N GLY A 88 1.75 -32.78 -0.93
CA GLY A 88 3.19 -32.64 -0.88
C GLY A 88 3.71 -32.34 0.54
N PRO A 89 4.97 -32.64 0.83
CA PRO A 89 5.54 -32.37 2.15
C PRO A 89 5.59 -30.85 2.38
N GLY A 90 5.14 -30.40 3.56
CA GLY A 90 5.05 -28.97 3.91
C GLY A 90 6.34 -28.18 3.74
N GLU A 91 7.51 -28.82 3.84
CA GLU A 91 8.81 -28.19 3.60
C GLU A 91 9.01 -27.72 2.14
N ASN A 92 8.33 -28.40 1.20
CA ASN A 92 8.35 -28.07 -0.23
C ASN A 92 7.32 -26.99 -0.60
N ALA A 93 6.52 -26.51 0.37
CA ALA A 93 5.61 -25.39 0.16
C ALA A 93 6.39 -24.17 -0.33
N LYS A 94 5.97 -23.67 -1.49
CA LYS A 94 6.66 -22.60 -2.23
C LYS A 94 5.69 -21.69 -2.98
N LEU A 95 4.38 -21.94 -2.88
CA LEU A 95 3.39 -21.19 -3.62
C LEU A 95 3.27 -19.76 -3.08
N LEU A 96 3.47 -18.79 -3.96
CA LEU A 96 3.00 -17.43 -3.81
C LEU A 96 1.56 -17.35 -4.35
N LEU A 97 0.61 -17.11 -3.47
CA LEU A 97 -0.78 -16.85 -3.84
C LEU A 97 -1.00 -15.34 -3.96
N GLU A 98 -1.35 -14.87 -5.15
CA GLU A 98 -1.72 -13.49 -5.41
C GLU A 98 -3.24 -13.39 -5.59
N LEU A 99 -3.86 -12.52 -4.80
CA LEU A 99 -5.29 -12.24 -4.84
C LEU A 99 -5.52 -10.86 -5.44
N SER A 100 -6.48 -10.80 -6.35
CA SER A 100 -6.96 -9.56 -6.94
C SER A 100 -8.45 -9.70 -7.22
N ALA A 101 -9.14 -8.57 -7.32
CA ALA A 101 -10.46 -8.55 -7.90
C ALA A 101 -10.67 -7.24 -8.65
N ALA A 102 -11.51 -7.27 -9.68
CA ALA A 102 -11.91 -6.09 -10.39
C ALA A 102 -13.38 -6.19 -10.78
N SER A 103 -14.05 -5.05 -10.81
CA SER A 103 -15.32 -4.88 -11.51
C SER A 103 -15.04 -4.55 -12.97
N SER A 104 -15.94 -4.93 -13.87
CA SER A 104 -15.88 -4.41 -15.25
C SER A 104 -16.05 -2.89 -15.29
N GLY A 105 -16.65 -2.27 -14.27
CA GLY A 105 -16.71 -0.82 -14.14
C GLY A 105 -15.32 -0.16 -14.00
N ASP A 106 -14.33 -0.88 -13.46
CA ASP A 106 -12.96 -0.37 -13.28
C ASP A 106 -12.29 -0.04 -14.62
N THR A 107 -12.77 -0.64 -15.73
CA THR A 107 -12.23 -0.37 -17.08
C THR A 107 -12.53 1.05 -17.55
N PHE A 108 -13.65 1.64 -17.12
CA PHE A 108 -14.00 3.03 -17.47
C PHE A 108 -12.99 4.05 -16.95
N HIS A 109 -12.19 3.65 -15.96
CA HIS A 109 -11.18 4.50 -15.32
C HIS A 109 -9.76 4.20 -15.79
N LYS A 110 -9.60 3.38 -16.85
CA LYS A 110 -8.30 2.86 -17.32
C LYS A 110 -7.51 2.08 -16.24
N VAL A 111 -8.17 1.67 -15.14
CA VAL A 111 -7.58 0.97 -13.99
C VAL A 111 -7.40 -0.52 -14.29
N SER A 112 -8.29 -1.10 -15.09
CA SER A 112 -8.45 -2.56 -15.22
C SER A 112 -7.40 -3.30 -16.06
N ASN A 113 -6.72 -2.61 -16.97
CA ASN A 113 -5.90 -3.25 -18.01
C ASN A 113 -4.39 -3.10 -17.79
N PHE A 114 -3.95 -2.95 -16.53
CA PHE A 114 -2.53 -2.89 -16.22
C PHE A 114 -1.86 -4.26 -16.43
N ARG A 115 -1.11 -4.41 -17.53
CA ARG A 115 -0.35 -5.64 -17.87
C ARG A 115 1.12 -5.45 -17.49
N LEU A 116 1.68 -6.40 -16.76
CA LEU A 116 3.12 -6.53 -16.67
C LEU A 116 3.59 -7.63 -17.59
N ASN A 117 4.75 -7.39 -18.20
CA ASN A 117 5.43 -8.38 -19.00
C ASN A 117 5.62 -9.69 -18.22
N GLU A 118 5.36 -10.82 -18.89
CA GLU A 118 5.45 -12.20 -18.39
C GLU A 118 6.79 -12.55 -17.76
N TYR A 119 7.85 -11.81 -18.10
CA TYR A 119 9.19 -12.01 -17.57
C TYR A 119 9.43 -11.40 -16.18
N TYR A 120 8.44 -10.75 -15.55
CA TYR A 120 8.58 -10.29 -14.17
C TYR A 120 8.58 -11.49 -13.21
N ARG A 121 9.78 -11.97 -12.88
CA ARG A 121 9.99 -13.07 -11.95
C ARG A 121 9.77 -12.60 -10.52
N TYR A 122 8.68 -13.04 -9.91
CA TYR A 122 8.50 -12.94 -8.47
C TYR A 122 9.66 -13.61 -7.73
N GLY A 123 10.28 -12.88 -6.80
CA GLY A 123 10.94 -13.50 -5.66
C GLY A 123 12.30 -14.19 -5.89
N ARG A 124 13.07 -13.88 -6.93
CA ARG A 124 14.53 -14.07 -6.81
C ARG A 124 15.12 -12.80 -6.23
N GLY A 125 15.69 -12.88 -5.04
CA GLY A 125 16.39 -11.78 -4.36
C GLY A 125 17.66 -11.30 -5.06
N GLU A 126 17.69 -11.35 -6.39
CA GLU A 126 18.69 -10.67 -7.20
C GLU A 126 18.19 -9.26 -7.47
N GLU A 127 18.95 -8.30 -6.96
CA GLU A 127 18.73 -6.86 -6.98
C GLU A 127 18.79 -6.29 -8.41
N THR A 128 17.94 -6.76 -9.34
CA THR A 128 17.80 -6.07 -10.61
C THR A 128 16.83 -4.92 -10.43
N HIS A 129 17.36 -3.71 -10.27
CA HIS A 129 16.66 -2.42 -10.42
C HIS A 129 16.05 -2.21 -11.82
N HIS A 130 15.78 -3.27 -12.58
CA HIS A 130 15.15 -3.19 -13.88
C HIS A 130 13.68 -2.85 -13.69
N ARG A 131 13.34 -1.65 -14.14
CA ARG A 131 11.97 -1.20 -14.33
C ARG A 131 11.22 -2.32 -15.06
N PRO A 132 10.09 -2.81 -14.52
CA PRO A 132 9.25 -3.71 -15.30
C PRO A 132 8.89 -3.01 -16.61
N ASN A 133 9.09 -3.66 -17.75
CA ASN A 133 8.50 -3.20 -19.00
C ASN A 133 6.98 -3.34 -18.84
N CYS A 134 6.33 -2.20 -18.61
CA CYS A 134 4.89 -2.08 -18.55
C CYS A 134 4.40 -1.71 -19.95
N ASP A 135 3.98 -2.71 -20.70
CA ASP A 135 3.29 -2.47 -21.97
C ASP A 135 1.86 -2.06 -21.64
N ILE A 136 1.58 -0.76 -21.70
CA ILE A 136 0.22 -0.22 -21.64
C ILE A 136 -0.29 -0.24 -23.08
N PRO A 137 -1.31 -1.03 -23.43
CA PRO A 137 -2.02 -0.81 -24.68
C PRO A 137 -2.64 0.59 -24.59
N LEU A 138 -2.03 1.56 -25.27
CA LEU A 138 -2.62 2.88 -25.47
C LEU A 138 -3.87 2.67 -26.32
N LEU A 139 -5.02 2.50 -25.69
CA LEU A 139 -6.29 2.55 -26.41
C LEU A 139 -6.42 3.98 -27.00
N PRO A 140 -6.64 4.11 -28.32
CA PRO A 140 -6.77 5.41 -28.97
C PRO A 140 -7.90 6.23 -28.32
N HIS A 141 -7.65 7.53 -28.14
CA HIS A 141 -8.56 8.51 -27.50
C HIS A 141 -9.83 8.83 -28.30
N SER A 142 -10.26 7.97 -29.23
CA SER A 142 -11.44 8.23 -30.05
C SER A 142 -12.70 7.67 -29.39
N GLY A 143 -13.50 8.58 -28.81
CA GLY A 143 -14.95 8.47 -28.58
C GLY A 143 -15.45 7.19 -27.95
N VAL A 144 -16.00 7.27 -26.74
CA VAL A 144 -16.82 6.22 -26.13
C VAL A 144 -17.89 5.78 -27.14
N PRO A 145 -17.82 4.57 -27.73
CA PRO A 145 -18.94 4.05 -28.47
C PRO A 145 -19.99 3.67 -27.42
N GLN A 146 -21.15 4.32 -27.48
CA GLN A 146 -22.28 4.07 -26.59
C GLN A 146 -22.89 2.66 -26.74
N ASP A 147 -22.40 1.87 -27.70
CA ASP A 147 -22.74 0.47 -27.91
C ASP A 147 -21.49 -0.40 -27.94
N VAL A 148 -21.07 -0.90 -26.79
CA VAL A 148 -20.26 -2.13 -26.71
C VAL A 148 -21.02 -3.12 -25.85
N SER A 149 -22.03 -3.73 -26.49
CA SER A 149 -22.55 -5.01 -26.06
C SER A 149 -21.51 -6.09 -26.36
N ASP A 150 -21.23 -6.92 -25.36
CA ASP A 150 -20.74 -8.30 -25.47
C ASP A 150 -19.65 -8.60 -26.51
N SER A 151 -18.45 -8.03 -26.38
CA SER A 151 -17.27 -8.55 -27.08
C SER A 151 -15.97 -7.91 -26.56
N VAL A 152 -15.47 -8.39 -25.42
CA VAL A 152 -14.05 -8.20 -25.05
C VAL A 152 -13.39 -9.57 -24.93
N ASP A 153 -13.38 -10.30 -26.05
CA ASP A 153 -12.49 -11.43 -26.27
C ASP A 153 -11.20 -10.92 -26.93
N ASP A 154 -10.31 -10.35 -26.11
CA ASP A 154 -8.95 -10.00 -26.57
C ASP A 154 -7.95 -11.02 -26.01
N PRO A 155 -7.19 -11.73 -26.87
CA PRO A 155 -6.41 -12.91 -26.48
C PRO A 155 -5.12 -12.52 -25.75
N LEU A 156 -4.95 -13.09 -24.56
CA LEU A 156 -3.76 -12.94 -23.70
C LEU A 156 -2.56 -13.71 -24.28
N PRO A 157 -1.31 -13.21 -24.16
CA PRO A 157 -0.12 -14.04 -24.38
C PRO A 157 0.24 -14.92 -23.17
N THR A 158 -0.36 -14.74 -21.99
CA THR A 158 -0.21 -15.69 -20.88
C THR A 158 -1.12 -16.88 -21.16
N ARG A 159 -0.59 -18.10 -21.05
CA ARG A 159 -1.31 -19.35 -21.38
C ARG A 159 -2.63 -19.46 -20.60
N ARG A 160 -3.72 -18.95 -21.20
CA ARG A 160 -5.08 -19.33 -20.81
C ARG A 160 -5.15 -20.86 -20.86
N MET A 161 -5.81 -21.47 -19.89
CA MET A 161 -6.27 -22.84 -20.07
C MET A 161 -7.36 -22.80 -21.15
N ALA A 162 -6.96 -22.89 -22.41
CA ALA A 162 -7.89 -22.94 -23.53
C ALA A 162 -8.52 -24.33 -23.58
N GLY A 163 -9.80 -24.43 -23.20
CA GLY A 163 -10.63 -25.59 -23.43
C GLY A 163 -11.87 -25.71 -22.53
N ILE A 164 -13.06 -25.39 -23.09
CA ILE A 164 -14.39 -25.99 -22.78
C ILE A 164 -14.86 -25.82 -21.32
N SER A 165 -15.75 -24.89 -20.97
CA SER A 165 -17.23 -25.02 -21.07
C SER A 165 -17.90 -23.68 -20.71
N LYS A 166 -19.00 -23.29 -21.39
CA LYS A 166 -19.80 -22.09 -21.04
C LYS A 166 -20.84 -22.32 -19.95
N ASP A 167 -20.93 -23.53 -19.41
CA ASP A 167 -21.92 -23.90 -18.41
C ASP A 167 -21.21 -24.39 -17.13
N GLY A 168 -21.20 -23.56 -16.09
CA GLY A 168 -20.43 -23.83 -14.87
C GLY A 168 -20.86 -22.99 -13.67
N PHE A 169 -22.10 -23.19 -13.20
CA PHE A 169 -22.40 -23.09 -11.77
C PHE A 169 -23.50 -24.11 -11.44
N GLY A 170 -23.10 -25.37 -11.37
CA GLY A 170 -23.87 -26.39 -10.69
C GLY A 170 -23.86 -26.07 -9.19
N ARG A 171 -24.92 -25.39 -8.72
CA ARG A 171 -25.35 -25.21 -7.32
C ARG A 171 -24.44 -25.89 -6.27
N LEU A 172 -23.29 -25.29 -5.94
CA LEU A 172 -22.75 -25.43 -4.60
C LEU A 172 -23.70 -24.65 -3.69
N GLY A 173 -24.32 -25.35 -2.75
CA GLY A 173 -25.47 -24.88 -1.99
C GLY A 173 -25.20 -23.55 -1.28
N ARG A 174 -26.15 -22.62 -1.39
CA ARG A 174 -26.12 -21.25 -0.83
C ARG A 174 -26.13 -21.19 0.72
N GLU A 175 -25.94 -22.30 1.42
CA GLU A 175 -26.00 -22.37 2.90
C GLU A 175 -24.64 -22.19 3.59
N TRP A 176 -23.53 -22.11 2.85
CA TRP A 176 -22.18 -22.07 3.42
C TRP A 176 -21.57 -20.66 3.51
N GLN A 177 -22.33 -19.66 3.96
CA GLN A 177 -21.91 -18.27 3.67
C GLN A 177 -21.26 -17.46 4.81
N TRP A 178 -21.16 -17.95 6.05
CA TRP A 178 -20.33 -17.27 7.09
C TRP A 178 -19.76 -18.23 8.14
N HIS A 179 -20.44 -19.35 8.39
CA HIS A 179 -20.01 -20.31 9.40
C HIS A 179 -18.77 -21.12 9.02
N ALA A 180 -18.45 -21.24 7.73
CA ALA A 180 -17.37 -22.12 7.25
C ALA A 180 -15.95 -21.70 7.71
N PHE A 181 -15.72 -20.43 8.05
CA PHE A 181 -14.42 -19.95 8.57
C PHE A 181 -14.25 -20.16 10.07
N HIS A 182 -15.37 -20.22 10.80
CA HIS A 182 -15.40 -20.48 12.24
C HIS A 182 -15.62 -21.96 12.57
N THR A 183 -16.00 -22.78 11.58
CA THR A 183 -16.06 -24.23 11.74
C THR A 183 -14.67 -24.83 11.59
N LYS A 184 -14.40 -25.87 12.38
CA LYS A 184 -13.16 -26.67 12.32
C LYS A 184 -13.00 -27.44 11.01
N ASP A 185 -13.99 -27.36 10.12
CA ASP A 185 -14.17 -28.27 8.97
C ASP A 185 -13.52 -27.77 7.68
N THR A 186 -13.08 -26.51 7.62
CA THR A 186 -12.36 -25.99 6.45
C THR A 186 -10.89 -26.41 6.46
N PRO A 187 -10.41 -27.04 5.37
CA PRO A 187 -9.08 -27.64 5.33
C PRO A 187 -7.96 -26.59 5.37
N SER A 188 -6.86 -26.98 6.01
CA SER A 188 -5.62 -26.23 6.00
C SER A 188 -4.95 -26.29 4.63
N ILE A 189 -4.25 -25.22 4.23
CA ILE A 189 -3.64 -25.08 2.90
C ILE A 189 -2.13 -24.92 3.07
N PRO A 190 -1.41 -26.02 3.31
CA PRO A 190 0.01 -25.96 3.62
C PRO A 190 0.89 -25.61 2.42
N ILE A 191 0.38 -25.66 1.17
CA ILE A 191 1.16 -25.34 -0.03
C ILE A 191 1.55 -23.85 -0.13
N VAL A 192 0.72 -22.97 0.46
CA VAL A 192 0.89 -21.51 0.37
C VAL A 192 1.95 -21.05 1.36
N ARG A 193 2.96 -20.36 0.82
CA ARG A 193 4.09 -19.78 1.57
C ARG A 193 4.13 -18.27 1.52
N GLY A 194 3.62 -17.66 0.44
CA GLY A 194 3.46 -16.22 0.33
C GLY A 194 2.03 -15.86 -0.03
N LEU A 195 1.54 -14.75 0.51
CA LEU A 195 0.25 -14.16 0.16
C LEU A 195 0.45 -12.71 -0.25
N THR A 196 -0.07 -12.35 -1.43
CA THR A 196 -0.15 -10.97 -1.91
C THR A 196 -1.61 -10.62 -2.16
N VAL A 197 -2.12 -9.55 -1.55
CA VAL A 197 -3.37 -8.89 -1.95
C VAL A 197 -2.97 -7.64 -2.73
N SER A 198 -3.23 -7.63 -4.04
CA SER A 198 -2.77 -6.55 -4.93
C SER A 198 -3.66 -5.31 -4.88
N LEU A 199 -3.08 -4.15 -5.20
CA LEU A 199 -3.77 -2.85 -5.34
C LEU A 199 -4.79 -2.81 -6.49
N ARG A 200 -4.99 -3.92 -7.23
CA ARG A 200 -6.01 -3.97 -8.30
C ARG A 200 -7.45 -3.91 -7.78
N PHE A 201 -7.62 -3.93 -6.47
CA PHE A 201 -8.90 -4.00 -5.79
C PHE A 201 -9.38 -2.59 -5.39
N HIS A 202 -10.09 -1.85 -6.25
CA HIS A 202 -10.60 -0.50 -5.90
C HIS A 202 -11.67 -0.49 -4.80
N ARG A 203 -12.29 -1.65 -4.52
CA ARG A 203 -13.36 -1.80 -3.52
C ARG A 203 -12.78 -2.10 -2.13
N VAL A 204 -13.62 -2.40 -1.13
CA VAL A 204 -13.15 -2.88 0.18
C VAL A 204 -13.35 -4.40 0.32
N ILE A 205 -12.27 -5.17 0.54
CA ILE A 205 -12.39 -6.59 0.91
C ILE A 205 -12.68 -6.65 2.41
N SER A 206 -13.65 -7.48 2.79
CA SER A 206 -13.93 -7.85 4.18
C SER A 206 -12.64 -8.14 4.95
N HIS A 207 -12.31 -7.26 5.90
CA HIS A 207 -11.07 -7.32 6.68
C HIS A 207 -11.07 -8.52 7.63
N THR A 208 -12.25 -8.80 8.20
CA THR A 208 -12.52 -9.97 9.02
C THR A 208 -12.24 -11.26 8.25
N PHE A 209 -12.67 -11.33 6.99
CA PHE A 209 -12.43 -12.48 6.13
C PHE A 209 -10.94 -12.68 5.83
N LEU A 210 -10.24 -11.65 5.34
CA LEU A 210 -8.82 -11.76 5.01
C LEU A 210 -8.00 -12.22 6.21
N THR A 211 -8.33 -11.72 7.40
CA THR A 211 -7.59 -12.05 8.61
C THR A 211 -7.93 -13.44 9.12
N ALA A 212 -9.21 -13.83 9.12
CA ALA A 212 -9.61 -15.19 9.44
C ALA A 212 -8.94 -16.20 8.49
N MET A 213 -8.91 -15.88 7.20
CA MET A 213 -8.22 -16.65 6.15
C MET A 213 -6.72 -16.80 6.45
N ILE A 214 -6.01 -15.68 6.63
CA ILE A 214 -4.58 -15.65 6.90
C ILE A 214 -4.25 -16.44 8.17
N LEU A 215 -4.93 -16.13 9.27
CA LEU A 215 -4.55 -16.63 10.59
C LEU A 215 -4.95 -18.09 10.84
N THR A 216 -5.92 -18.64 10.10
CA THR A 216 -6.43 -19.99 10.35
C THR A 216 -6.13 -21.02 9.26
N LYS A 217 -5.94 -20.61 7.99
CA LYS A 217 -5.89 -21.55 6.86
C LYS A 217 -4.51 -21.72 6.21
N LEU A 218 -3.56 -20.82 6.46
CA LEU A 218 -2.27 -20.79 5.76
C LEU A 218 -1.11 -21.11 6.73
N PRO A 219 -0.95 -22.35 7.21
CA PRO A 219 -0.03 -22.67 8.32
C PRO A 219 1.46 -22.44 7.99
N ASN A 220 1.83 -22.46 6.71
CA ASN A 220 3.22 -22.35 6.24
C ASN A 220 3.57 -20.95 5.71
N LEU A 221 2.70 -19.96 5.97
CA LEU A 221 2.87 -18.60 5.48
C LEU A 221 4.13 -17.96 6.09
N LYS A 222 4.97 -17.39 5.23
CA LYS A 222 6.22 -16.70 5.56
C LYS A 222 6.26 -15.27 5.08
N ASP A 223 5.50 -14.94 4.05
CA ASP A 223 5.51 -13.61 3.44
C ASP A 223 4.08 -13.13 3.24
N ILE A 224 3.74 -11.98 3.81
CA ILE A 224 2.46 -11.29 3.59
C ILE A 224 2.74 -9.95 2.95
N ARG A 225 1.98 -9.65 1.89
CA ARG A 225 1.88 -8.34 1.26
C ARG A 225 0.41 -8.00 1.08
N ILE A 226 -0.02 -6.86 1.58
CA ILE A 226 -1.38 -6.36 1.43
C ILE A 226 -1.31 -4.93 0.91
N GLU A 227 -1.97 -4.67 -0.21
CA GLU A 227 -1.99 -3.37 -0.86
C GLU A 227 -3.43 -3.02 -1.15
N GLN A 228 -3.93 -1.97 -0.52
CA GLN A 228 -5.34 -1.57 -0.62
C GLN A 228 -5.48 -0.07 -0.78
N TRP A 229 -6.57 0.36 -1.43
CA TRP A 229 -6.91 1.77 -1.55
C TRP A 229 -7.48 2.35 -0.27
N ARG A 230 -8.05 1.51 0.61
CA ARG A 230 -8.69 1.94 1.86
C ARG A 230 -8.03 1.26 3.05
N CYS A 231 -7.90 2.00 4.15
CA CYS A 231 -7.31 1.50 5.39
C CYS A 231 -8.11 0.30 5.93
N LEU A 232 -7.44 -0.80 6.31
CA LEU A 232 -8.06 -1.87 7.09
C LEU A 232 -8.36 -1.32 8.49
N ASP A 233 -9.57 -1.50 9.01
CA ASP A 233 -9.80 -1.48 10.47
C ASP A 233 -9.13 -2.71 11.11
N LEU A 234 -7.82 -2.62 11.33
CA LEU A 234 -7.04 -3.68 11.94
C LEU A 234 -7.39 -3.89 13.42
N LYS A 235 -8.01 -2.91 14.08
CA LYS A 235 -8.42 -3.02 15.49
C LYS A 235 -9.60 -3.98 15.63
N GLY A 236 -10.70 -3.75 14.91
CA GLY A 236 -11.83 -4.68 14.88
C GLY A 236 -11.43 -6.09 14.41
N THR A 237 -10.46 -6.13 13.49
CA THR A 237 -9.97 -7.35 12.84
C THR A 237 -9.06 -8.21 13.73
N MET A 238 -8.23 -7.60 14.59
CA MET A 238 -7.23 -8.30 15.39
C MET A 238 -7.61 -8.41 16.87
N ALA A 239 -8.58 -7.63 17.35
CA ALA A 239 -9.09 -7.70 18.73
C ALA A 239 -9.68 -9.08 19.07
N GLY A 240 -10.26 -9.78 18.09
CA GLY A 240 -10.85 -11.11 18.27
C GLY A 240 -9.87 -12.28 18.16
N ILE A 241 -8.60 -12.05 17.79
CA ILE A 241 -7.68 -13.14 17.43
C ILE A 241 -6.44 -13.10 18.33
N SER A 242 -6.15 -14.22 19.00
CA SER A 242 -4.94 -14.36 19.81
C SER A 242 -3.72 -14.48 18.90
N LEU A 243 -3.09 -13.35 18.59
CA LEU A 243 -1.88 -13.30 17.76
C LEU A 243 -0.70 -14.04 18.40
N GLU A 244 -0.65 -14.11 19.72
CA GLU A 244 0.45 -14.76 20.45
C GLU A 244 0.44 -16.29 20.28
N ASP A 245 -0.75 -16.87 20.10
CA ASP A 245 -0.94 -18.32 20.01
C ASP A 245 -0.94 -18.83 18.57
N SER A 246 -1.05 -17.94 17.57
CA SER A 246 -1.08 -18.38 16.17
C SER A 246 0.29 -18.93 15.74
N PRO A 247 0.38 -20.23 15.37
CA PRO A 247 1.64 -20.82 14.91
C PRO A 247 2.13 -20.18 13.60
N MET A 248 1.20 -19.71 12.76
CA MET A 248 1.49 -18.98 11.53
C MET A 248 2.25 -17.68 11.80
N ILE A 249 1.88 -16.97 12.87
CA ILE A 249 2.58 -15.73 13.21
C ILE A 249 4.04 -16.04 13.49
N LYS A 250 4.37 -17.13 14.20
CA LYS A 250 5.77 -17.49 14.50
C LYS A 250 6.60 -17.87 13.26
N SER A 251 5.97 -18.31 12.17
CA SER A 251 6.66 -18.66 10.92
C SER A 251 6.88 -17.48 9.99
N LEU A 252 6.16 -16.37 10.20
CA LEU A 252 6.20 -15.19 9.34
C LEU A 252 7.61 -14.59 9.29
N ARG A 253 8.03 -14.09 8.14
CA ARG A 253 9.37 -13.51 7.92
C ARG A 253 9.27 -12.11 7.32
N SER A 254 8.20 -11.84 6.59
CA SER A 254 7.91 -10.52 6.06
C SER A 254 6.46 -10.15 6.25
N LEU A 255 6.25 -8.91 6.67
CA LEU A 255 4.94 -8.25 6.67
C LEU A 255 5.04 -6.93 5.93
N ARG A 256 4.25 -6.78 4.87
CA ARG A 256 4.18 -5.57 4.04
C ARG A 256 2.73 -5.14 3.92
N ILE A 257 2.42 -3.94 4.37
CA ILE A 257 1.08 -3.39 4.31
C ILE A 257 1.17 -1.97 3.76
N TYR A 258 0.65 -1.80 2.55
CA TYR A 258 0.51 -0.53 1.89
C TYR A 258 -0.96 -0.12 1.83
N TYR A 259 -1.21 1.13 2.19
CA TYR A 259 -2.47 1.78 1.93
C TYR A 259 -2.19 3.03 1.12
N GLU A 260 -2.97 3.24 0.08
CA GLU A 260 -2.94 4.48 -0.66
C GLU A 260 -3.51 5.61 0.22
N PRO A 261 -2.70 6.59 0.66
CA PRO A 261 -3.18 7.62 1.58
C PRO A 261 -3.92 8.76 0.86
N THR A 262 -3.91 8.79 -0.47
CA THR A 262 -4.14 10.01 -1.25
C THR A 262 -5.36 10.01 -2.16
N ILE A 263 -5.94 8.86 -2.53
CA ILE A 263 -6.97 8.81 -3.60
C ILE A 263 -8.41 9.07 -3.11
N LEU A 264 -8.66 9.26 -1.81
CA LEU A 264 -10.00 9.66 -1.31
C LEU A 264 -10.01 11.06 -0.66
N ARG A 265 -9.28 12.03 -1.23
CA ARG A 265 -9.37 13.47 -0.89
C ARG A 265 -10.75 14.12 -1.16
N GLY A 266 -11.78 13.33 -1.45
CA GLY A 266 -13.18 13.76 -1.44
C GLY A 266 -13.90 13.52 -0.10
N ARG A 267 -13.27 12.83 0.86
CA ARG A 267 -13.77 12.80 2.24
C ARG A 267 -13.21 14.00 3.01
N PRO A 268 -14.03 14.70 3.82
CA PRO A 268 -13.53 15.73 4.72
C PRO A 268 -12.45 15.12 5.63
N GLU A 269 -11.34 15.84 5.78
CA GLU A 269 -10.18 15.45 6.62
C GLU A 269 -10.60 15.03 8.04
N ASP A 270 -11.72 15.56 8.53
CA ASP A 270 -12.31 15.27 9.83
C ASP A 270 -12.68 13.79 10.05
N ASP A 271 -13.11 13.06 9.01
CA ASP A 271 -13.48 11.64 9.10
C ASP A 271 -12.24 10.71 9.21
N ILE A 272 -11.11 11.14 8.64
CA ILE A 272 -9.86 10.37 8.65
C ILE A 272 -9.18 10.54 10.02
N LEU A 273 -9.14 11.77 10.54
CA LEU A 273 -8.54 12.10 11.83
C LEU A 273 -9.30 11.48 13.02
N THR A 274 -10.64 11.40 12.95
CA THR A 274 -11.43 10.75 14.02
C THR A 274 -11.25 9.23 14.04
N ALA A 275 -11.23 8.56 12.88
CA ALA A 275 -10.95 7.13 12.80
C ALA A 275 -9.51 6.79 13.24
N GLU A 276 -8.53 7.64 12.91
CA GLU A 276 -7.15 7.53 13.38
C GLU A 276 -7.06 7.65 14.91
N GLN A 277 -7.71 8.64 15.52
CA GLN A 277 -7.67 8.82 16.97
C GLN A 277 -8.37 7.69 17.76
N GLU A 278 -9.38 7.03 17.19
CA GLU A 278 -10.09 5.92 17.85
C GLU A 278 -9.33 4.58 17.80
N VAL A 279 -8.57 4.32 16.74
CA VAL A 279 -7.72 3.11 16.62
C VAL A 279 -6.55 3.17 17.62
N LEU A 280 -6.02 4.37 17.86
CA LEU A 280 -4.77 4.60 18.61
C LEU A 280 -4.87 4.58 20.14
N ARG A 281 -6.09 4.59 20.72
CA ARG A 281 -6.26 4.55 22.18
C ARG A 281 -6.19 3.16 22.80
N ASP A 282 -6.28 2.09 22.01
CA ASP A 282 -6.25 0.72 22.53
C ASP A 282 -4.83 0.14 22.52
N ASN A 283 -4.08 0.46 23.58
CA ASN A 283 -2.72 -0.03 23.82
C ASN A 283 -2.60 -1.57 23.71
N HIS A 284 -3.69 -2.32 23.87
CA HIS A 284 -3.67 -3.78 23.85
C HIS A 284 -3.46 -4.35 22.44
N PHE A 285 -4.03 -3.75 21.39
CA PHE A 285 -3.78 -4.19 20.01
C PHE A 285 -2.31 -3.98 19.63
N LEU A 286 -1.82 -2.76 19.86
CA LEU A 286 -0.45 -2.37 19.52
C LEU A 286 0.56 -3.22 20.31
N ASP A 287 0.29 -3.52 21.58
CA ASP A 287 1.09 -4.44 22.39
C ASP A 287 1.21 -5.83 21.75
N LYS A 288 0.07 -6.45 21.41
CA LYS A 288 0.06 -7.76 20.74
C LYS A 288 0.76 -7.73 19.39
N PHE A 289 0.53 -6.69 18.59
CA PHE A 289 1.13 -6.53 17.27
C PHE A 289 2.66 -6.45 17.35
N VAL A 290 3.19 -5.61 18.26
CA VAL A 290 4.62 -5.45 18.48
C VAL A 290 5.28 -6.76 18.93
N ARG A 291 4.61 -7.57 19.78
CA ARG A 291 5.12 -8.89 20.17
C ARG A 291 5.11 -9.88 19.01
N ALA A 292 4.00 -9.91 18.28
CA ALA A 292 3.82 -10.78 17.13
C ALA A 292 4.89 -10.54 16.06
N THR A 293 5.38 -9.31 15.90
CA THR A 293 6.31 -8.94 14.82
C THR A 293 7.80 -9.12 15.16
N ARG A 294 8.17 -9.54 16.38
CA ARG A 294 9.58 -9.61 16.85
C ARG A 294 10.52 -10.46 16.01
N HIS A 295 9.98 -11.50 15.37
CA HIS A 295 10.75 -12.51 14.65
C HIS A 295 10.86 -12.22 13.13
N LEU A 296 10.23 -11.14 12.66
CA LEU A 296 10.26 -10.73 11.26
C LEU A 296 11.68 -10.33 10.83
N LYS A 297 11.93 -10.46 9.52
CA LYS A 297 13.13 -9.96 8.84
C LYS A 297 12.87 -8.68 8.07
N VAL A 298 11.65 -8.53 7.55
CA VAL A 298 11.21 -7.36 6.80
C VAL A 298 9.89 -6.89 7.37
N LEU A 299 9.80 -5.60 7.62
CA LEU A 299 8.58 -4.93 8.04
C LEU A 299 8.42 -3.66 7.21
N ALA A 300 7.32 -3.55 6.49
CA ALA A 300 6.97 -2.35 5.75
C ALA A 300 5.50 -2.00 6.01
N LEU A 301 5.22 -0.85 6.61
CA LEU A 301 3.86 -0.43 6.97
C LEU A 301 3.63 1.02 6.58
N THR A 302 2.52 1.29 5.91
CA THR A 302 2.03 2.66 5.67
C THR A 302 0.99 3.09 6.70
N ARG A 303 0.06 2.20 7.04
CA ARG A 303 -0.92 2.35 8.12
C ARG A 303 -1.15 0.95 8.70
N PRO A 304 -1.75 0.79 9.89
CA PRO A 304 -2.38 1.79 10.76
C PRO A 304 -1.49 2.20 11.94
N VAL A 305 -0.29 1.62 12.06
CA VAL A 305 0.62 1.87 13.19
C VAL A 305 1.73 2.80 12.71
N THR A 306 1.94 3.91 13.41
CA THR A 306 3.06 4.81 13.13
C THR A 306 4.37 4.25 13.65
N ALA A 307 5.50 4.74 13.12
CA ALA A 307 6.81 4.33 13.61
C ALA A 307 6.98 4.66 15.10
N THR A 308 6.59 5.87 15.50
CA THR A 308 6.67 6.36 16.88
C THR A 308 5.87 5.47 17.84
N GLU A 309 4.62 5.15 17.52
CA GLU A 309 3.79 4.24 18.32
C GLU A 309 4.42 2.87 18.50
N MET A 310 4.87 2.27 17.39
CA MET A 310 5.47 0.94 17.39
C MET A 310 6.70 0.89 18.31
N PHE A 311 7.58 1.90 18.18
CA PHE A 311 8.83 1.94 18.93
C PHE A 311 8.63 2.31 20.41
N LEU A 312 7.68 3.20 20.71
CA LEU A 312 7.31 3.52 22.09
C LEU A 312 6.60 2.35 22.77
N MET A 313 5.73 1.61 22.08
CA MET A 313 5.09 0.42 22.66
C MET A 313 6.13 -0.66 22.97
N ALA A 314 7.07 -0.89 22.06
CA ALA A 314 8.16 -1.85 22.28
C ALA A 314 9.02 -1.49 23.50
N LYS A 315 9.23 -0.20 23.78
CA LYS A 315 9.89 0.26 25.01
C LYS A 315 9.16 -0.20 26.27
N TYR A 316 7.82 -0.14 26.31
CA TYR A 316 7.04 -0.58 27.48
C TYR A 316 7.09 -2.09 27.70
N GLN A 317 7.32 -2.88 26.64
CA GLN A 317 7.42 -4.32 26.72
C GLN A 317 8.81 -4.84 27.12
N CYS A 318 9.82 -3.97 27.10
CA CYS A 318 11.16 -4.34 27.52
C CYS A 318 11.31 -4.21 29.04
N PRO A 319 11.98 -5.15 29.73
CA PRO A 319 12.33 -4.99 31.13
C PRO A 319 13.04 -3.64 31.33
N LYS A 320 12.65 -2.87 32.36
CA LYS A 320 13.19 -1.50 32.61
C LYS A 320 14.72 -1.44 32.58
N GLN A 321 15.37 -2.53 33.00
CA GLN A 321 16.84 -2.68 33.00
C GLN A 321 17.44 -2.77 31.58
N CYS A 322 16.76 -3.39 30.61
CA CYS A 322 17.23 -3.51 29.23
C CYS A 322 17.11 -2.21 28.43
N TRP A 323 16.23 -1.30 28.85
CA TRP A 323 16.08 0.00 28.19
C TRP A 323 16.98 1.08 28.78
N ALA A 324 17.34 0.94 30.07
CA ALA A 324 18.31 1.82 30.73
C ALA A 324 19.75 1.51 30.28
N ASP A 325 20.09 0.23 30.18
CA ASP A 325 21.33 -0.23 29.56
C ASP A 325 21.03 -0.74 28.13
N LEU A 326 21.02 0.17 27.15
CA LEU A 326 20.77 -0.12 25.72
C LEU A 326 21.58 -1.32 25.17
N TYR A 327 22.69 -1.66 25.82
CA TYR A 327 23.60 -2.74 25.44
C TYR A 327 23.45 -4.04 26.26
N LYS A 328 22.61 -4.06 27.31
CA LYS A 328 22.43 -5.23 28.19
C LYS A 328 21.01 -5.76 28.12
N GLY A 329 20.85 -6.90 27.44
CA GLY A 329 19.58 -7.61 27.37
C GLY A 329 19.41 -8.38 26.07
N PRO A 330 18.36 -9.19 25.95
CA PRO A 330 17.98 -9.74 24.66
C PRO A 330 17.55 -8.60 23.73
N TYR A 331 18.04 -8.63 22.50
CA TYR A 331 17.59 -7.72 21.46
C TYR A 331 16.09 -7.86 21.22
N PHE A 332 15.38 -6.73 21.16
CA PHE A 332 13.92 -6.73 21.01
C PHE A 332 13.48 -7.27 19.64
N TYR A 333 14.15 -6.84 18.57
CA TYR A 333 13.94 -7.31 17.20
C TYR A 333 15.22 -8.00 16.69
N PRO A 334 15.49 -9.24 17.11
CA PRO A 334 16.75 -9.91 16.80
C PRO A 334 16.92 -10.26 15.32
N SER A 335 15.82 -10.28 14.55
CA SER A 335 15.80 -10.75 13.16
C SER A 335 15.54 -9.67 12.12
N LEU A 336 15.09 -8.46 12.50
CA LEU A 336 14.75 -7.42 11.53
C LEU A 336 16.00 -6.94 10.79
N ILE A 337 15.87 -6.86 9.47
CA ILE A 337 16.92 -6.46 8.52
C ILE A 337 16.50 -5.19 7.78
N LYS A 338 15.23 -5.11 7.37
CA LYS A 338 14.67 -3.98 6.63
C LYS A 338 13.41 -3.49 7.33
N VAL A 339 13.33 -2.19 7.56
CA VAL A 339 12.19 -1.52 8.19
C VAL A 339 11.80 -0.32 7.35
N ALA A 340 10.55 -0.25 6.91
CA ALA A 340 10.00 0.92 6.21
C ALA A 340 8.67 1.30 6.86
N LEU A 341 8.62 2.41 7.59
CA LEU A 341 7.43 2.79 8.36
C LEU A 341 7.00 4.20 7.98
N TRP A 342 5.70 4.39 7.85
CA TRP A 342 5.12 5.72 7.77
C TRP A 342 5.15 6.41 9.13
N GLU A 343 5.42 7.70 9.13
CA GLU A 343 5.45 8.54 10.32
C GLU A 343 4.89 9.92 9.99
N PRO A 344 3.64 10.24 10.38
CA PRO A 344 3.03 11.53 10.06
C PRO A 344 3.74 12.72 10.72
N GLY A 345 4.42 12.50 11.85
CA GLY A 345 5.18 13.54 12.54
C GLY A 345 6.52 13.90 11.89
N LEU A 346 6.88 13.32 10.74
CA LEU A 346 8.06 13.74 9.98
C LEU A 346 7.73 14.96 9.13
N SER A 347 8.32 16.09 9.51
CA SER A 347 8.10 17.40 8.93
C SER A 347 9.36 18.25 9.04
N GLU A 348 9.32 19.45 8.45
CA GLU A 348 10.37 20.46 8.71
C GLU A 348 10.36 20.86 10.20
N GLU A 349 9.19 20.84 10.85
CA GLU A 349 9.06 21.14 12.25
C GLU A 349 9.80 20.13 13.13
N HIS A 350 10.79 20.64 13.86
CA HIS A 350 11.79 19.78 14.49
C HIS A 350 11.28 18.96 15.68
N LYS A 351 10.16 19.31 16.32
CA LYS A 351 9.78 18.69 17.60
C LYS A 351 9.33 17.24 17.43
N ASP A 352 8.35 16.99 16.58
CA ASP A 352 7.78 15.65 16.39
C ASP A 352 8.76 14.76 15.62
N THR A 353 9.42 15.31 14.61
CA THR A 353 10.55 14.68 13.94
C THR A 353 11.61 14.22 14.93
N THR A 354 12.02 15.06 15.89
CA THR A 354 13.01 14.67 16.91
C THR A 354 12.52 13.49 17.74
N VAL A 355 11.26 13.48 18.16
CA VAL A 355 10.67 12.39 18.96
C VAL A 355 10.70 11.08 18.17
N ALA A 356 10.25 11.10 16.92
CA ALA A 356 10.24 9.94 16.04
C ALA A 356 11.66 9.40 15.80
N LEU A 357 12.61 10.27 15.46
CA LEU A 357 14.01 9.89 15.22
C LEU A 357 14.70 9.35 16.48
N MET A 358 14.39 9.90 17.66
CA MET A 358 14.89 9.37 18.93
C MET A 358 14.30 7.99 19.26
N ALA A 359 13.00 7.79 19.03
CA ALA A 359 12.35 6.50 19.24
C ALA A 359 12.94 5.43 18.30
N ALA A 360 13.11 5.79 17.03
CA ALA A 360 13.73 4.95 16.01
C ALA A 360 15.20 4.63 16.32
N GLY A 361 16.01 5.63 16.71
CA GLY A 361 17.41 5.43 17.07
C GLY A 361 17.57 4.48 18.27
N ARG A 362 16.75 4.65 19.31
CA ARG A 362 16.72 3.71 20.46
C ARG A 362 16.37 2.29 20.01
N MET A 363 15.39 2.17 19.12
CA MET A 363 14.97 0.87 18.62
C MET A 363 16.03 0.23 17.73
N ALA A 364 16.71 1.00 16.89
CA ALA A 364 17.76 0.51 16.01
C ALA A 364 18.90 -0.17 16.81
N VAL A 365 19.25 0.35 17.99
CA VAL A 365 20.21 -0.33 18.90
C VAL A 365 19.74 -1.74 19.27
N GLN A 366 18.42 -1.97 19.36
CA GLN A 366 17.80 -3.27 19.67
C GLN A 366 17.56 -4.16 18.44
N MET A 367 18.08 -3.78 17.27
CA MET A 367 17.93 -4.49 16.00
C MET A 367 19.31 -4.89 15.43
N PRO A 368 20.00 -5.90 15.98
CA PRO A 368 21.40 -6.21 15.66
C PRO A 368 21.67 -6.56 14.19
N ARG A 369 20.62 -6.86 13.41
CA ARG A 369 20.70 -7.24 11.99
C ARG A 369 20.19 -6.16 11.06
N LEU A 370 19.81 -5.00 11.58
CA LEU A 370 19.28 -3.89 10.80
C LEU A 370 20.30 -3.45 9.75
N ARG A 371 19.85 -3.39 8.50
CA ARG A 371 20.64 -2.90 7.37
C ARG A 371 20.08 -1.61 6.81
N ILE A 372 18.75 -1.49 6.72
CA ILE A 372 18.09 -0.29 6.21
C ILE A 372 16.85 -0.03 7.07
N MET A 373 16.72 1.21 7.56
CA MET A 373 15.49 1.73 8.13
C MET A 373 15.09 2.99 7.36
N GLU A 374 13.88 3.02 6.85
CA GLU A 374 13.27 4.21 6.26
C GLU A 374 12.03 4.60 7.07
N LEU A 375 12.02 5.84 7.54
CA LEU A 375 10.81 6.49 8.03
C LEU A 375 10.42 7.53 7.00
N TRP A 376 9.14 7.59 6.66
CA TRP A 376 8.71 8.47 5.58
C TRP A 376 7.33 9.06 5.82
N ASN A 377 7.12 10.27 5.32
CA ASN A 377 5.84 10.95 5.31
C ASN A 377 5.53 11.42 3.89
N MET A 378 4.31 11.15 3.43
CA MET A 378 3.83 11.59 2.11
C MET A 378 2.96 12.84 2.18
N GLU A 379 2.42 13.18 3.35
CA GLU A 379 1.64 14.40 3.57
C GLU A 379 2.58 15.60 3.59
N GLU A 380 3.69 15.46 4.30
CA GLU A 380 4.85 16.33 4.19
C GLU A 380 6.01 15.51 3.65
N PRO A 381 6.32 15.59 2.34
CA PRO A 381 7.33 14.75 1.68
C PRO A 381 8.69 14.79 2.39
N TYR A 382 8.93 13.79 3.24
CA TYR A 382 10.14 13.70 4.05
C TYR A 382 10.55 12.24 4.20
N ILE A 383 11.83 11.93 3.97
CA ILE A 383 12.39 10.59 4.15
C ILE A 383 13.57 10.70 5.10
N PHE A 384 13.50 9.99 6.21
CA PHE A 384 14.66 9.64 7.01
C PHE A 384 15.12 8.24 6.62
N ARG A 385 16.39 8.09 6.28
CA ARG A 385 17.00 6.81 5.95
C ARG A 385 18.23 6.56 6.81
N TYR A 386 18.27 5.42 7.48
CA TYR A 386 19.49 4.85 8.06
C TYR A 386 19.93 3.64 7.24
N GLU A 387 21.21 3.58 6.89
CA GLU A 387 21.83 2.43 6.24
C GLU A 387 23.05 1.94 7.00
N ALA A 388 23.20 0.63 7.10
CA ALA A 388 24.32 -0.03 7.75
C ALA A 388 24.94 -1.07 6.81
N THR A 389 26.10 -0.73 6.26
CA THR A 389 26.92 -1.63 5.44
C THR A 389 28.06 -2.24 6.27
N PRO A 390 28.80 -3.24 5.75
CA PRO A 390 29.99 -3.76 6.41
C PRO A 390 31.13 -2.74 6.60
N CYS A 391 31.08 -1.58 5.96
CA CYS A 391 32.15 -0.57 6.02
C CYS A 391 31.70 0.73 6.68
N THR A 392 30.46 1.15 6.46
CA THR A 392 29.95 2.48 6.85
C THR A 392 28.52 2.41 7.35
N SER A 393 28.14 3.41 8.14
CA SER A 393 26.75 3.67 8.49
C SER A 393 26.41 5.09 8.11
N THR A 394 25.28 5.29 7.45
CA THR A 394 24.89 6.59 6.90
C THR A 394 23.46 6.91 7.31
N ILE A 395 23.22 8.16 7.68
CA ILE A 395 21.90 8.76 7.75
C ILE A 395 21.74 9.66 6.54
N THR A 396 20.61 9.55 5.86
CA THR A 396 20.23 10.43 4.75
C THR A 396 18.84 10.99 5.00
N MET A 397 18.70 12.30 4.91
CA MET A 397 17.43 13.02 4.95
C MET A 397 17.13 13.52 3.56
N LEU A 398 15.95 13.19 3.04
CA LEU A 398 15.47 13.63 1.73
C LEU A 398 14.18 14.41 1.91
N ALA A 399 14.12 15.60 1.35
CA ALA A 399 12.94 16.46 1.32
C ALA A 399 12.94 17.30 0.03
N PRO A 400 11.79 17.83 -0.43
CA PRO A 400 11.72 18.71 -1.59
C PRO A 400 12.32 20.11 -1.33
N TYR A 401 12.67 20.38 -0.07
CA TYR A 401 13.42 21.55 0.39
C TYR A 401 14.73 21.07 1.00
N ASN A 402 15.70 21.97 1.19
CA ASN A 402 16.96 21.65 1.88
C ASN A 402 16.67 21.27 3.35
N PRO A 403 16.69 19.97 3.72
CA PRO A 403 16.26 19.58 5.04
C PRO A 403 17.35 19.95 6.04
N ARG A 404 17.04 20.83 7.00
CA ARG A 404 17.95 21.05 8.12
C ARG A 404 17.99 19.77 8.95
N PRO A 405 19.19 19.26 9.34
CA PRO A 405 19.27 18.07 10.16
C PRO A 405 18.55 18.29 11.50
N ALA A 406 17.36 17.71 11.65
CA ALA A 406 16.60 17.71 12.91
C ALA A 406 17.21 16.72 13.94
N ILE A 407 18.52 16.47 13.86
CA ILE A 407 19.25 15.55 14.71
C ILE A 407 19.87 16.35 15.84
N THR A 408 19.21 16.33 17.00
CA THR A 408 19.82 16.79 18.25
C THR A 408 21.03 15.93 18.62
N THR A 409 21.94 16.43 19.46
CA THR A 409 23.08 15.64 19.95
C THR A 409 22.63 14.31 20.56
N ALA A 410 21.56 14.31 21.36
CA ALA A 410 21.00 13.10 21.94
C ALA A 410 20.47 12.10 20.89
N CYS A 411 19.91 12.60 19.78
CA CYS A 411 19.50 11.76 18.66
C CYS A 411 20.72 11.18 17.94
N PHE A 412 21.76 11.99 17.71
CA PHE A 412 23.01 11.56 17.10
C PHE A 412 23.66 10.41 17.88
N ASP A 413 23.80 10.57 19.20
CA ASP A 413 24.42 9.56 20.08
C ASP A 413 23.73 8.19 20.01
N LEU A 414 22.39 8.19 19.85
CA LEU A 414 21.60 6.96 19.69
C LEU A 414 21.88 6.25 18.36
N TRP A 415 22.00 7.01 17.28
CA TRP A 415 22.30 6.45 15.97
C TRP A 415 23.76 6.03 15.83
N GLU A 416 24.67 6.74 16.48
CA GLU A 416 26.08 6.32 16.59
C GLU A 416 26.19 5.02 17.39
N ALA A 417 25.46 4.91 18.51
CA ALA A 417 25.33 3.66 19.26
C ALA A 417 24.80 2.50 18.40
N ALA A 418 23.76 2.75 17.60
CA ALA A 418 23.21 1.74 16.69
C ALA A 418 24.25 1.31 15.63
N ALA A 419 24.92 2.28 15.00
CA ALA A 419 25.99 2.03 14.03
C ALA A 419 27.14 1.19 14.60
N ASN A 420 27.56 1.47 15.82
CA ASN A 420 28.59 0.71 16.52
C ASN A 420 28.13 -0.71 16.88
N ASN A 421 26.85 -0.90 17.22
CA ASN A 421 26.32 -2.22 17.57
C ASN A 421 26.16 -3.15 16.35
N HIS A 422 25.76 -2.62 15.19
CA HIS A 422 25.55 -3.43 13.98
C HIS A 422 26.83 -4.09 13.47
N TYR A 423 28.01 -3.53 13.77
CA TYR A 423 29.29 -4.08 13.36
C TYR A 423 30.42 -3.73 14.33
N ARG A 424 30.67 -4.65 15.27
CA ARG A 424 31.58 -4.46 16.41
C ARG A 424 33.09 -4.34 16.08
N SER A 425 33.49 -4.46 14.82
CA SER A 425 34.91 -4.68 14.47
C SER A 425 35.72 -3.43 14.10
N ARG A 426 35.11 -2.25 13.95
CA ARG A 426 35.83 -0.98 13.65
C ARG A 426 35.09 0.23 14.20
N THR A 427 35.83 1.24 14.68
CA THR A 427 35.31 2.59 14.89
C THR A 427 34.77 3.12 13.56
N ARG A 428 33.47 3.39 13.51
CA ARG A 428 32.79 3.82 12.29
C ARG A 428 32.40 5.27 12.41
N LYS A 429 32.54 5.98 11.30
CA LYS A 429 31.99 7.32 11.17
C LYS A 429 30.54 7.19 10.73
N LEU A 430 29.62 7.75 11.52
CA LEU A 430 28.26 8.01 11.09
C LEU A 430 28.28 9.25 10.19
N GLU A 431 27.85 9.09 8.94
CA GLU A 431 27.76 10.21 8.00
C GLU A 431 26.32 10.69 7.92
N ILE A 432 26.10 12.00 8.00
CA ILE A 432 24.78 12.61 7.85
C ILE A 432 24.76 13.37 6.54
N ASN A 433 23.85 12.97 5.67
CA ASN A 433 23.60 13.63 4.40
C ASN A 433 22.20 14.23 4.43
N ALA A 434 22.09 15.51 4.08
CA ALA A 434 20.83 16.17 3.79
C ALA A 434 20.82 16.47 2.29
N CYS A 435 19.81 15.98 1.58
CA CYS A 435 19.69 16.22 0.15
C CYS A 435 18.31 16.76 -0.16
N GLU A 436 18.31 17.94 -0.79
CA GLU A 436 17.13 18.42 -1.49
C GLU A 436 16.90 17.52 -2.70
N VAL A 437 15.65 17.08 -2.84
CA VAL A 437 15.20 16.29 -3.97
C VAL A 437 14.71 17.25 -5.03
N ASP A 438 15.25 17.17 -6.25
CA ASP A 438 14.88 18.04 -7.39
C ASP A 438 13.39 18.40 -7.37
N SER A 439 13.14 19.69 -7.16
CA SER A 439 11.83 20.34 -7.06
C SER A 439 11.10 20.47 -8.40
N GLN A 440 11.47 19.65 -9.41
CA GLN A 440 10.59 19.42 -10.57
C GLN A 440 9.27 18.71 -10.18
N LEU A 441 9.11 18.39 -8.90
CA LEU A 441 7.81 18.46 -8.22
C LEU A 441 7.34 19.92 -8.23
N ASP A 442 6.89 20.40 -9.39
CA ASP A 442 6.47 21.79 -9.63
C ASP A 442 5.75 22.35 -8.40
N ALA A 443 6.22 23.49 -7.90
CA ALA A 443 5.71 24.15 -6.69
C ALA A 443 4.22 24.55 -6.73
N GLY A 444 3.52 24.27 -7.85
CA GLY A 444 2.06 24.39 -7.98
C GLY A 444 1.31 23.07 -8.18
N ASN A 445 2.01 21.95 -8.40
CA ASN A 445 1.42 20.63 -8.62
C ASN A 445 1.83 19.66 -7.52
N ARG A 446 0.82 19.30 -6.72
CA ARG A 446 0.84 18.29 -5.65
C ARG A 446 1.86 17.20 -5.97
N ALA A 447 2.87 17.06 -5.10
CA ALA A 447 3.94 16.09 -5.25
C ALA A 447 3.38 14.72 -5.65
N CYS A 448 3.78 14.23 -6.82
CA CYS A 448 3.39 12.92 -7.34
C CYS A 448 3.81 11.85 -6.33
N VAL A 449 2.84 11.20 -5.70
CA VAL A 449 3.02 10.22 -4.61
C VAL A 449 3.96 9.12 -5.08
N VAL A 450 3.81 8.69 -6.33
CA VAL A 450 4.71 7.70 -6.93
C VAL A 450 6.14 8.21 -7.03
N SER A 451 6.35 9.44 -7.48
CA SER A 451 7.70 9.99 -7.60
C SER A 451 8.42 10.03 -6.25
N PHE A 452 7.68 10.30 -5.17
CA PHE A 452 8.20 10.26 -3.81
C PHE A 452 8.47 8.82 -3.35
N LEU A 453 7.52 7.89 -3.54
CA LEU A 453 7.71 6.46 -3.24
C LEU A 453 8.94 5.89 -3.95
N ARG A 454 9.22 6.31 -5.19
CA ARG A 454 10.41 5.88 -5.95
C ARG A 454 11.74 6.34 -5.36
N ARG A 455 11.74 7.36 -4.49
CA ARG A 455 12.95 7.81 -3.79
C ARG A 455 13.29 6.89 -2.62
N LEU A 456 12.33 6.10 -2.12
CA LEU A 456 12.56 5.11 -1.05
C LEU A 456 13.42 3.96 -1.56
N LYS A 457 14.47 3.61 -0.81
CA LYS A 457 15.33 2.47 -1.12
C LYS A 457 14.61 1.15 -0.88
N LEU A 458 13.64 1.17 0.03
CA LEU A 458 12.73 0.08 0.33
C LEU A 458 11.39 0.21 -0.40
N CYS A 459 11.30 1.00 -1.48
CA CYS A 459 10.08 1.16 -2.29
C CYS A 459 9.42 -0.19 -2.60
N ASN A 460 10.20 -1.15 -3.10
CA ASN A 460 9.71 -2.50 -3.44
C ASN A 460 9.26 -3.31 -2.22
N GLU A 461 9.69 -2.96 -1.00
CA GLU A 461 9.18 -3.59 0.22
C GLU A 461 7.88 -2.93 0.69
N ILE A 462 7.67 -1.67 0.36
CA ILE A 462 6.46 -0.91 0.70
C ILE A 462 5.32 -1.29 -0.25
N ILE A 463 5.54 -1.10 -1.55
CA ILE A 463 4.55 -1.32 -2.61
C ILE A 463 5.13 -2.20 -3.70
N ASP A 464 4.30 -3.06 -4.29
CA ASP A 464 4.69 -3.94 -5.35
C ASP A 464 4.98 -3.07 -6.58
N PRO A 465 6.09 -3.30 -7.30
CA PRO A 465 6.39 -2.54 -8.53
C PRO A 465 5.23 -2.53 -9.53
N ARG A 466 4.39 -3.58 -9.54
CA ARG A 466 3.17 -3.66 -10.34
C ARG A 466 2.15 -2.59 -9.94
N SER A 467 1.87 -2.51 -8.65
CA SER A 467 0.94 -1.55 -8.06
C SER A 467 1.48 -0.12 -8.14
N LEU A 468 2.80 0.07 -7.99
CA LEU A 468 3.45 1.36 -8.18
C LEU A 468 3.29 1.86 -9.62
N CYS A 469 3.52 1.00 -10.62
CA CYS A 469 3.30 1.42 -12.00
C CYS A 469 1.81 1.64 -12.33
N GLN A 470 0.89 0.93 -11.66
CA GLN A 470 -0.54 1.21 -11.76
C GLN A 470 -0.85 2.62 -11.21
N LEU A 471 -0.30 2.99 -10.05
CA LEU A 471 -0.43 4.34 -9.49
C LEU A 471 0.12 5.41 -10.46
N GLU A 472 1.25 5.15 -11.13
CA GLU A 472 1.81 6.10 -12.11
C GLU A 472 0.86 6.40 -13.26
N VAL A 473 0.18 5.37 -13.75
CA VAL A 473 -0.79 5.53 -14.84
C VAL A 473 -2.00 6.32 -14.35
N LEU A 474 -2.45 6.05 -13.13
CA LEU A 474 -3.59 6.75 -12.55
C LEU A 474 -3.29 8.22 -12.30
N GLU A 475 -2.13 8.54 -11.74
CA GLU A 475 -1.71 9.93 -11.55
C GLU A 475 -1.58 10.69 -12.87
N ARG A 476 -0.97 10.08 -13.90
CA ARG A 476 -0.89 10.69 -15.24
C ARG A 476 -2.27 10.94 -15.85
N ASN A 477 -3.20 10.00 -15.67
CA ASN A 477 -4.56 10.14 -16.20
C ASN A 477 -5.36 11.21 -15.43
N ALA A 478 -5.22 11.27 -14.10
CA ALA A 478 -5.84 12.31 -13.28
C ALA A 478 -5.36 13.71 -13.70
N PHE A 479 -4.06 13.85 -13.97
CA PHE A 479 -3.47 15.10 -14.45
C PHE A 479 -4.10 15.56 -15.78
N ASN A 480 -4.26 14.64 -16.73
CA ASN A 480 -4.85 14.94 -18.03
C ASN A 480 -6.34 15.33 -17.95
N MET A 481 -7.07 14.83 -16.95
CA MET A 481 -8.49 15.16 -16.74
C MET A 481 -8.68 16.57 -16.17
N HIS A 482 -7.77 17.03 -15.30
CA HIS A 482 -7.82 18.39 -14.74
C HIS A 482 -7.31 19.48 -15.70
N GLY A 483 -6.48 19.12 -16.68
CA GLY A 483 -6.00 20.06 -17.71
C GLY A 483 -7.01 20.35 -18.83
N LEU A 484 -8.07 19.55 -18.94
CA LEU A 484 -9.23 19.85 -19.77
C LEU A 484 -10.18 20.71 -18.92
N GLY A 485 -9.90 22.02 -18.87
CA GLY A 485 -10.81 22.99 -18.25
C GLY A 485 -12.24 22.80 -18.77
N ASP A 486 -13.22 23.09 -17.92
CA ASP A 486 -14.63 22.96 -18.27
C ASP A 486 -14.89 23.76 -19.57
N PRO A 487 -15.25 23.12 -20.70
CA PRO A 487 -15.42 23.83 -21.97
C PRO A 487 -16.47 24.93 -21.91
N LEU A 488 -17.31 24.92 -20.87
CA LEU A 488 -18.36 25.90 -20.61
C LEU A 488 -17.84 27.20 -19.96
N GLU A 489 -16.68 27.19 -19.29
CA GLU A 489 -16.11 28.43 -18.71
C GLU A 489 -15.32 29.25 -19.75
N GLN A 490 -14.77 28.63 -20.79
CA GLN A 490 -14.03 29.34 -21.85
C GLN A 490 -14.92 30.00 -22.91
N ALA A 491 -16.23 29.76 -22.90
CA ALA A 491 -17.16 30.37 -23.85
C ALA A 491 -17.77 31.70 -23.35
N GLY A 492 -17.48 32.12 -22.12
CA GLY A 492 -18.09 33.30 -21.48
C GLY A 492 -17.26 34.59 -21.51
N GLU A 493 -15.96 34.51 -21.83
CA GLU A 493 -15.06 35.67 -21.70
C GLU A 493 -14.74 36.36 -23.04
N ASP A 494 -15.03 35.74 -24.20
CA ASP A 494 -14.70 36.33 -25.51
C ASP A 494 -15.77 37.31 -26.06
N ASP A 495 -16.94 37.44 -25.40
CA ASP A 495 -18.06 38.27 -25.92
C ASP A 495 -18.25 39.63 -25.21
N GLN A 496 -17.37 40.02 -24.27
CA GLN A 496 -17.54 41.27 -23.50
C GLN A 496 -16.64 42.45 -23.89
N GLU A 497 -15.74 42.31 -24.87
CA GLU A 497 -14.77 43.38 -25.20
C GLU A 497 -15.11 44.21 -26.46
N SER A 498 -16.35 44.15 -26.99
CA SER A 498 -16.71 44.84 -28.23
C SER A 498 -18.05 45.59 -28.22
N MET A 499 -18.39 46.31 -27.15
CA MET A 499 -19.40 47.38 -27.22
C MET A 499 -19.21 48.37 -26.07
N GLU A 500 -18.40 49.43 -26.28
CA GLU A 500 -18.62 50.74 -25.66
C GLU A 500 -17.69 51.81 -26.26
N THR A 501 -18.04 52.28 -27.47
CA THR A 501 -17.63 53.61 -27.97
C THR A 501 -18.77 54.20 -28.80
N ASN A 502 -19.19 55.42 -28.39
CA ASN A 502 -19.99 56.46 -29.08
C ASN A 502 -21.18 56.91 -28.22
N GLU A 503 -21.03 58.04 -27.49
CA GLU A 503 -21.42 59.40 -27.92
C GLU A 503 -22.94 59.63 -27.77
N GLU A 504 -23.51 60.71 -27.22
CA GLU A 504 -23.04 61.98 -26.69
C GLU A 504 -24.31 62.75 -26.18
N LEU A 505 -24.10 63.86 -25.43
CA LEU A 505 -24.95 65.07 -25.28
C LEU A 505 -25.78 65.35 -24.00
N SER A 506 -25.39 66.49 -23.40
CA SER A 506 -26.21 67.61 -22.87
C SER A 506 -26.88 67.43 -21.50
N ASP A 507 -26.85 68.34 -20.51
CA ASP A 507 -26.28 69.69 -20.37
C ASP A 507 -26.37 70.12 -18.88
N THR A 508 -25.61 71.17 -18.54
CA THR A 508 -25.89 72.22 -17.52
C THR A 508 -25.72 71.99 -16.00
N ALA A 509 -24.71 72.70 -15.47
CA ALA A 509 -24.85 73.86 -14.56
C ALA A 509 -24.12 73.79 -13.19
N ALA A 510 -23.02 74.53 -13.16
CA ALA A 510 -22.74 75.63 -12.23
C ALA A 510 -22.37 75.38 -10.76
N ASN A 511 -21.25 76.02 -10.41
CA ASN A 511 -20.94 76.73 -9.15
C ASN A 511 -20.46 75.90 -7.95
N ILE A 512 -19.55 76.35 -7.09
CA ILE A 512 -18.53 77.41 -6.98
C ILE A 512 -17.92 77.17 -5.57
N GLU A 513 -16.65 77.55 -5.36
CA GLU A 513 -15.97 77.72 -4.05
C GLU A 513 -15.72 76.45 -3.20
N GLY A 514 -14.56 76.26 -2.56
CA GLY A 514 -13.44 77.15 -2.31
C GLY A 514 -12.78 76.79 -0.98
N ALA A 515 -11.44 76.88 -0.95
CA ALA A 515 -10.53 76.87 0.20
C ALA A 515 -10.43 75.55 1.02
N ALA A 516 -9.26 74.89 1.09
CA ALA A 516 -8.01 75.33 1.74
C ALA A 516 -8.24 75.52 3.25
N ASP A 517 -7.41 75.09 4.18
CA ASP A 517 -6.07 74.51 4.17
C ASP A 517 -5.78 74.07 5.62
N LEU A 518 -4.68 73.34 5.83
CA LEU A 518 -3.94 73.19 7.11
C LEU A 518 -4.61 72.39 8.24
N ALA A 519 -3.91 71.71 9.15
CA ALA A 519 -2.60 71.11 9.34
C ALA A 519 -2.51 70.80 10.87
N VAL A 520 -1.49 70.05 11.31
CA VAL A 520 -0.97 70.01 12.70
C VAL A 520 -1.80 69.15 13.68
N SER A 521 -1.28 68.28 14.55
CA SER A 521 0.03 67.67 14.81
C SER A 521 -0.14 66.68 15.97
N ASP A 522 0.68 65.63 15.95
CA ASP A 522 1.52 65.10 17.04
C ASP A 522 1.04 64.86 18.48
N ASP A 523 1.60 63.75 18.96
CA ASP A 523 2.12 63.43 20.31
C ASP A 523 1.11 63.23 21.45
N ALA A 524 1.00 62.01 21.96
CA ALA A 524 1.89 61.40 22.96
C ALA A 524 1.83 62.13 24.30
N ASP A 525 1.26 61.50 25.34
CA ASP A 525 2.06 61.08 26.49
C ASP A 525 1.25 60.32 27.57
N SER A 526 1.97 59.41 28.22
CA SER A 526 1.83 58.99 29.64
C SER A 526 0.53 58.34 30.15
N SER A 527 0.60 57.04 30.46
CA SER A 527 0.62 56.46 31.84
C SER A 527 0.28 54.97 31.83
#